data_AF-A0A9C8WTI0-F1
#
_entry.id   AF-A0A9C8WTI0-F1
#
_cell.length_a   1.000
_cell.length_b   1.000
_cell.length_c   1.000
_cell.angle_alpha   90.00
_cell.angle_beta   90.00
_cell.angle_gamma   90.00
#
_symmetry.space_group_name_H-M   'P 1'
#
loop_
_entity.id
_entity.type
_entity.pdbx_description
1 polymer ?
#
loop_
_entity_poly.entity_id
_entity_poly.type
_entity_poly.pdbx_seq_one_letter_code
_entity_poly.pdbx_strand_id
1 'polypeptide(L)'
;MKRKVNLRVPALLAALFCSVTFAACANQGGSGTTAAEDTQQPVVVNTPQADAAADNATVATEAAAPVTAADASEYPLYTDTPKSLAPVQCGSCHEGEYKRLQASKSKHRFECTDCHEQLHAYVPTKKNYQEILPKCSNCHDLPHGEAFTKCLGCHQDPHTPLTIPFSGVSQEIKNKAGKKVVACEVCHYNPEGKEFETHPCKHNTEVGCTGCHADKHGVRPTCFDCHEPHVEGQVYKDCLVCHSPHSAKNIKKYPEDTNNNICGSCHTSEYQHLQTNKTKHSALYCATCHVKHGQIPKCRNCHGEPHGAALHKRFPRCLECHIDPHNLPVVNPKK
;
A
#
# COMPACT_ATOMS: atom_id res chain seq x y z
N MET A 1 7.15 69.14 5.73
CA MET A 1 8.40 68.37 5.54
C MET A 1 8.08 67.10 4.76
N LYS A 2 8.68 66.98 3.56
CA LYS A 2 8.46 65.90 2.60
C LYS A 2 9.40 64.73 2.93
N ARG A 3 8.92 63.48 2.80
CA ARG A 3 9.64 62.38 2.13
C ARG A 3 8.64 61.27 1.79
N LYS A 4 8.13 61.35 0.55
CA LYS A 4 7.50 60.22 -0.16
C LYS A 4 8.62 59.38 -0.76
N VAL A 5 8.65 58.09 -0.46
CA VAL A 5 9.52 57.11 -1.09
C VAL A 5 8.73 56.50 -2.25
N ASN A 6 9.11 56.87 -3.48
CA ASN A 6 8.63 56.24 -4.71
C ASN A 6 9.67 55.20 -5.12
N LEU A 7 9.32 53.92 -4.98
CA LEU A 7 10.11 52.81 -5.52
C LEU A 7 9.62 52.53 -6.95
N ARG A 8 10.46 52.80 -7.94
CA ARG A 8 10.24 52.49 -9.36
C ARG A 8 10.67 51.05 -9.62
N VAL A 9 9.74 50.22 -10.10
CA VAL A 9 10.01 48.92 -10.73
C VAL A 9 10.15 49.16 -12.24
N PRO A 10 11.13 48.56 -12.94
CA PRO A 10 11.29 48.75 -14.37
C PRO A 10 10.34 47.84 -15.16
N ALA A 11 9.64 48.42 -16.14
CA ALA A 11 8.92 47.70 -17.18
C ALA A 11 9.85 47.51 -18.38
N LEU A 12 10.21 46.26 -18.68
CA LEU A 12 10.88 45.86 -19.92
C LEU A 12 10.73 44.36 -20.08
N LEU A 13 9.82 43.95 -20.97
CA LEU A 13 9.94 42.74 -21.81
C LEU A 13 8.74 42.70 -22.75
N ALA A 14 8.98 43.21 -23.96
CA ALA A 14 8.10 43.04 -25.10
C ALA A 14 8.14 41.58 -25.55
N ALA A 15 6.96 41.07 -25.90
CA ALA A 15 6.68 39.71 -26.28
C ALA A 15 7.47 39.25 -27.52
N LEU A 16 8.19 38.14 -27.39
CA LEU A 16 8.63 37.33 -28.52
C LEU A 16 7.61 36.19 -28.69
N PHE A 17 6.70 36.33 -29.64
CA PHE A 17 5.88 35.23 -30.13
C PHE A 17 6.78 34.26 -30.92
N CYS A 18 7.24 33.20 -30.28
CA CYS A 18 7.85 32.06 -30.96
C CYS A 18 6.76 31.02 -31.20
N SER A 19 6.13 31.10 -32.37
CA SER A 19 5.20 30.10 -32.89
C SER A 19 5.96 28.80 -33.11
N VAL A 20 5.80 27.83 -32.20
CA VAL A 20 6.26 26.47 -32.43
C VAL A 20 5.24 25.79 -33.34
N THR A 21 5.53 25.81 -34.63
CA THR A 21 4.90 24.94 -35.62
C THR A 21 5.26 23.48 -35.27
N PHE A 22 4.28 22.69 -34.83
CA PHE A 22 4.41 21.24 -34.84
C PHE A 22 4.45 20.78 -36.30
N ALA A 23 5.64 20.45 -36.77
CA ALA A 23 5.82 19.70 -38.00
C ALA A 23 5.27 18.28 -37.79
N ALA A 24 4.15 18.00 -38.44
CA ALA A 24 3.65 16.65 -38.61
C ALA A 24 4.61 15.88 -39.53
N CYS A 25 5.40 14.97 -38.96
CA CYS A 25 6.07 13.94 -39.74
C CYS A 25 5.07 12.82 -40.00
N ALA A 26 4.40 12.90 -41.14
CA ALA A 26 3.89 11.74 -41.83
C ALA A 26 5.08 10.93 -42.36
N ASN A 27 5.21 9.67 -41.96
CA ASN A 27 5.99 8.70 -42.72
C ASN A 27 5.04 7.58 -43.16
N GLN A 28 4.77 7.56 -44.47
CA GLN A 28 4.15 6.44 -45.17
C GLN A 28 5.24 5.53 -45.71
N GLY A 29 4.95 4.23 -45.68
CA GLY A 29 5.73 3.16 -46.31
C GLY A 29 5.85 2.01 -45.31
N GLY A 30 5.21 0.85 -45.49
CA GLY A 30 4.67 0.24 -46.69
C GLY A 30 5.18 -1.19 -46.74
N SER A 31 4.24 -2.13 -46.83
CA SER A 31 4.38 -3.53 -47.30
C SER A 31 5.34 -4.48 -46.57
N GLY A 32 4.78 -5.55 -46.01
CA GLY A 32 5.52 -6.70 -45.53
C GLY A 32 4.64 -7.72 -44.81
N THR A 33 3.62 -8.24 -45.51
CA THR A 33 2.95 -9.49 -45.12
C THR A 33 3.96 -10.64 -45.15
N THR A 34 4.33 -11.16 -43.98
CA THR A 34 4.96 -12.49 -43.88
C THR A 34 4.01 -13.41 -43.13
N ALA A 35 3.70 -14.50 -43.81
CA ALA A 35 2.80 -15.55 -43.40
C ALA A 35 3.19 -16.15 -42.04
N ALA A 36 2.16 -16.53 -41.30
CA ALA A 36 2.27 -17.44 -40.18
C ALA A 36 2.86 -18.76 -40.69
N GLU A 37 4.00 -19.14 -40.14
CA GLU A 37 4.60 -20.45 -40.37
C GLU A 37 3.90 -21.45 -39.45
N ASP A 38 3.19 -22.35 -40.11
CA ASP A 38 2.42 -23.48 -39.59
C ASP A 38 3.39 -24.53 -39.01
N THR A 39 3.69 -24.45 -37.71
CA THR A 39 4.28 -25.59 -36.99
C THR A 39 3.17 -26.51 -36.53
N GLN A 40 2.93 -27.53 -37.34
CA GLN A 40 2.11 -28.68 -37.06
C GLN A 40 2.41 -29.29 -35.68
N GLN A 41 1.40 -29.16 -34.83
CA GLN A 41 1.20 -29.91 -33.60
C GLN A 41 0.89 -31.36 -33.98
N PRO A 42 1.62 -32.37 -33.48
CA PRO A 42 1.28 -33.76 -33.80
C PRO A 42 -0.06 -34.14 -33.16
N VAL A 43 -0.94 -34.64 -34.04
CA VAL A 43 -2.26 -35.18 -33.75
C VAL A 43 -2.13 -36.32 -32.74
N VAL A 44 -2.85 -36.19 -31.62
CA VAL A 44 -2.99 -37.24 -30.60
C VAL A 44 -3.94 -38.30 -31.17
N VAL A 45 -3.39 -39.45 -31.58
CA VAL A 45 -4.17 -40.63 -31.90
C VAL A 45 -4.47 -41.35 -30.59
N ASN A 46 -5.75 -41.39 -30.20
CA ASN A 46 -6.24 -42.20 -29.10
C ASN A 46 -6.19 -43.67 -29.48
N THR A 47 -5.37 -44.45 -28.78
CA THR A 47 -5.46 -45.92 -28.77
C THR A 47 -6.03 -46.39 -27.43
N PRO A 48 -6.83 -47.48 -27.40
CA PRO A 48 -7.63 -47.84 -26.23
C PRO A 48 -6.78 -48.35 -25.07
N GLN A 49 -7.18 -47.95 -23.88
CA GLN A 49 -6.73 -48.48 -22.61
C GLN A 49 -7.07 -49.97 -22.52
N ALA A 50 -6.05 -50.81 -22.42
CA ALA A 50 -6.17 -52.22 -22.04
C ALA A 50 -5.68 -52.36 -20.60
N ASP A 51 -6.57 -52.85 -19.74
CA ASP A 51 -6.28 -53.25 -18.37
C ASP A 51 -5.20 -54.33 -18.37
N ALA A 52 -4.09 -54.08 -17.67
CA ALA A 52 -3.09 -55.10 -17.37
C ALA A 52 -2.87 -55.13 -15.86
N ALA A 53 -3.22 -56.29 -15.30
CA ALA A 53 -3.11 -56.65 -13.91
C ALA A 53 -1.67 -56.52 -13.39
N ALA A 54 -1.59 -56.35 -12.07
CA ALA A 54 -0.36 -56.35 -11.31
C ALA A 54 0.36 -57.71 -11.43
N ASP A 55 1.44 -57.75 -12.22
CA ASP A 55 2.47 -58.77 -12.09
C ASP A 55 3.65 -58.19 -11.31
N ASN A 56 3.78 -58.71 -10.10
CA ASN A 56 4.82 -58.38 -9.13
C ASN A 56 6.12 -59.09 -9.55
N ALA A 57 6.82 -58.54 -10.55
CA ALA A 57 8.14 -59.01 -10.95
C ALA A 57 9.20 -58.29 -10.11
N THR A 58 9.73 -59.00 -9.13
CA THR A 58 10.94 -58.65 -8.39
C THR A 58 12.12 -58.56 -9.34
N VAL A 59 12.49 -57.34 -9.73
CA VAL A 59 13.80 -57.09 -10.35
C VAL A 59 14.85 -57.20 -9.25
N ALA A 60 15.55 -58.33 -9.22
CA ALA A 60 16.76 -58.48 -8.43
C ALA A 60 17.75 -57.40 -8.88
N THR A 61 18.03 -56.45 -7.98
CA THR A 61 19.15 -55.55 -8.14
C THR A 61 20.42 -56.37 -8.01
N GLU A 62 21.10 -56.60 -9.13
CA GLU A 62 22.45 -57.15 -9.13
C GLU A 62 23.33 -56.16 -8.35
N ALA A 63 23.73 -56.56 -7.15
CA ALA A 63 24.61 -55.77 -6.32
C ALA A 63 25.91 -55.55 -7.07
N ALA A 64 26.20 -54.29 -7.38
CA ALA A 64 27.50 -53.91 -7.91
C ALA A 64 28.60 -54.49 -7.00
N ALA A 65 29.52 -55.24 -7.59
CA ALA A 65 30.67 -55.79 -6.88
C ALA A 65 31.38 -54.67 -6.09
N PRO A 66 31.86 -54.95 -4.86
CA PRO A 66 32.56 -53.95 -4.07
C PRO A 66 33.79 -53.49 -4.85
N VAL A 67 33.77 -52.24 -5.28
CA VAL A 67 34.94 -51.59 -5.85
C VAL A 67 35.98 -51.58 -4.74
N THR A 68 37.04 -52.38 -4.87
CA THR A 68 38.17 -52.32 -3.95
C THR A 68 38.67 -50.88 -3.97
N ALA A 69 38.64 -50.21 -2.81
CA ALA A 69 39.10 -48.84 -2.67
C ALA A 69 40.52 -48.75 -3.27
N ALA A 70 40.68 -47.92 -4.30
CA ALA A 70 42.01 -47.61 -4.83
C ALA A 70 42.88 -47.11 -3.67
N ASP A 71 44.15 -47.50 -3.68
CA ASP A 71 45.11 -47.06 -2.66
C ASP A 71 45.11 -45.53 -2.63
N ALA A 72 44.65 -44.95 -1.51
CA ALA A 72 44.51 -43.51 -1.36
C ALA A 72 45.84 -42.75 -1.55
N SER A 73 46.98 -43.47 -1.50
CA SER A 73 48.31 -42.94 -1.79
C SER A 73 48.54 -42.60 -3.27
N GLU A 74 47.75 -43.13 -4.20
CA GLU A 74 47.88 -42.86 -5.64
C GLU A 74 47.20 -41.56 -6.07
N TYR A 75 46.26 -41.05 -5.25
CA TYR A 75 45.48 -39.84 -5.54
C TYR A 75 45.54 -38.84 -4.36
N PRO A 76 46.69 -38.18 -4.14
CA PRO A 76 46.92 -37.32 -2.96
C PRO A 76 45.98 -36.11 -2.85
N LEU A 77 45.23 -35.79 -3.92
CA LEU A 77 44.26 -34.69 -3.93
C LEU A 77 42.94 -35.01 -3.23
N TYR A 78 42.64 -36.27 -2.95
CA TYR A 78 41.34 -36.71 -2.39
C TYR A 78 41.48 -37.48 -1.08
N THR A 79 42.57 -37.24 -0.34
CA THR A 79 42.85 -37.93 0.94
C THR A 79 42.17 -37.27 2.13
N ASP A 80 41.76 -36.00 1.99
CA ASP A 80 41.14 -35.24 3.07
C ASP A 80 39.63 -35.44 3.13
N THR A 81 39.07 -35.45 4.34
CA THR A 81 37.62 -35.42 4.54
C THR A 81 37.11 -33.99 4.34
N PRO A 82 36.15 -33.78 3.42
CA PRO A 82 35.57 -32.45 3.18
C PRO A 82 34.92 -31.89 4.45
N LYS A 83 35.30 -30.67 4.83
CA LYS A 83 34.63 -29.90 5.89
C LYS A 83 33.44 -29.13 5.33
N SER A 84 32.47 -28.81 6.18
CA SER A 84 31.40 -27.88 5.80
C SER A 84 31.99 -26.53 5.36
N LEU A 85 31.38 -25.92 4.35
CA LEU A 85 31.82 -24.64 3.81
C LEU A 85 31.33 -23.50 4.70
N ALA A 86 32.24 -22.61 5.09
CA ALA A 86 31.90 -21.34 5.71
C ALA A 86 31.21 -20.40 4.70
N PRO A 87 30.40 -19.41 5.13
CA PRO A 87 29.59 -18.61 4.24
C PRO A 87 30.41 -17.80 3.23
N VAL A 88 31.63 -17.38 3.63
CA VAL A 88 32.55 -16.67 2.73
C VAL A 88 33.04 -17.56 1.58
N GLN A 89 33.19 -18.87 1.79
CA GLN A 89 33.60 -19.81 0.75
C GLN A 89 32.47 -20.01 -0.27
N CYS A 90 31.21 -20.07 0.20
CA CYS A 90 30.04 -20.02 -0.68
C CYS A 90 30.01 -18.69 -1.47
N GLY A 91 30.30 -17.57 -0.79
CA GLY A 91 30.35 -16.23 -1.39
C GLY A 91 31.40 -16.04 -2.48
N SER A 92 32.48 -16.83 -2.48
CA SER A 92 33.47 -16.81 -3.57
C SER A 92 32.88 -17.16 -4.94
N CYS A 93 31.83 -17.98 -4.97
CA CYS A 93 31.10 -18.34 -6.19
C CYS A 93 29.72 -17.67 -6.26
N HIS A 94 29.05 -17.48 -5.12
CA HIS A 94 27.72 -16.88 -4.99
C HIS A 94 27.80 -15.45 -4.45
N GLU A 95 28.68 -14.64 -5.02
CA GLU A 95 28.99 -13.28 -4.54
C GLU A 95 27.73 -12.40 -4.46
N GLY A 96 26.82 -12.53 -5.43
CA GLY A 96 25.56 -11.78 -5.46
C GLY A 96 24.70 -12.03 -4.22
N GLU A 97 24.47 -13.31 -3.87
CA GLU A 97 23.66 -13.67 -2.70
C GLU A 97 24.37 -13.35 -1.38
N TYR A 98 25.70 -13.54 -1.34
CA TYR A 98 26.50 -13.16 -0.19
C TYR A 98 26.45 -11.66 0.10
N LYS A 99 26.66 -10.83 -0.92
CA LYS A 99 26.56 -9.36 -0.82
C LYS A 99 25.14 -8.90 -0.49
N ARG A 100 24.12 -9.56 -1.05
CA ARG A 100 22.72 -9.27 -0.74
C ARG A 100 22.44 -9.49 0.73
N LEU A 101 22.83 -10.63 1.28
CA LEU A 101 22.68 -10.93 2.70
C LEU A 101 23.45 -9.95 3.56
N GLN A 102 24.69 -9.60 3.19
CA GLN A 102 25.52 -8.61 3.88
C GLN A 102 24.84 -7.23 3.95
N ALA A 103 24.25 -6.77 2.85
CA ALA A 103 23.58 -5.48 2.77
C ALA A 103 22.15 -5.49 3.36
N SER A 104 21.54 -6.66 3.49
CA SER A 104 20.16 -6.80 3.97
C SER A 104 20.04 -6.66 5.49
N LYS A 105 18.82 -6.31 5.94
CA LYS A 105 18.39 -6.45 7.33
C LYS A 105 17.72 -7.80 7.60
N SER A 106 17.91 -8.79 6.72
CA SER A 106 17.28 -10.10 6.83
C SER A 106 17.75 -10.86 8.07
N LYS A 107 16.84 -11.65 8.65
CA LYS A 107 17.17 -12.61 9.70
C LYS A 107 17.76 -13.90 9.14
N HIS A 108 17.64 -14.16 7.84
CA HIS A 108 18.27 -15.30 7.17
C HIS A 108 19.77 -15.05 6.94
N ARG A 109 20.49 -14.74 8.02
CA ARG A 109 21.94 -14.52 8.05
C ARG A 109 22.57 -15.54 9.03
N PHE A 110 22.53 -16.79 8.63
CA PHE A 110 23.09 -17.95 9.33
C PHE A 110 23.91 -18.80 8.34
N GLU A 111 24.41 -19.97 8.75
CA GLU A 111 25.27 -20.79 7.90
C GLU A 111 24.49 -21.27 6.66
N CYS A 112 25.10 -21.18 5.47
CA CYS A 112 24.42 -21.57 4.23
C CYS A 112 23.93 -23.03 4.28
N THR A 113 24.70 -23.88 4.95
CA THR A 113 24.42 -25.31 5.12
C THR A 113 23.31 -25.63 6.11
N ASP A 114 22.84 -24.66 6.91
CA ASP A 114 21.67 -24.85 7.78
C ASP A 114 20.36 -24.96 6.98
N CYS A 115 20.40 -24.55 5.70
CA CYS A 115 19.27 -24.61 4.78
C CYS A 115 19.61 -25.43 3.52
N HIS A 116 20.83 -25.27 2.99
CA HIS A 116 21.33 -26.02 1.85
C HIS A 116 22.06 -27.29 2.26
N GLU A 117 21.30 -28.34 2.57
CA GLU A 117 21.84 -29.68 2.90
C GLU A 117 22.47 -30.38 1.69
N GLN A 118 21.98 -30.08 0.49
CA GLN A 118 22.53 -30.58 -0.78
C GLN A 118 23.12 -29.42 -1.58
N LEU A 119 24.44 -29.43 -1.76
CA LEU A 119 25.16 -28.41 -2.53
C LEU A 119 25.31 -28.86 -3.99
N HIS A 120 25.26 -27.90 -4.92
CA HIS A 120 25.39 -28.15 -6.37
C HIS A 120 24.43 -29.20 -6.95
N ALA A 121 23.24 -29.36 -6.35
CA ALA A 121 22.21 -30.30 -6.81
C ALA A 121 21.42 -29.82 -8.05
N TYR A 122 21.58 -28.55 -8.45
CA TYR A 122 20.93 -28.01 -9.63
C TYR A 122 21.57 -28.57 -10.91
N VAL A 123 20.74 -29.15 -11.77
CA VAL A 123 21.16 -29.66 -13.07
C VAL A 123 20.46 -28.84 -14.16
N PRO A 124 21.20 -28.02 -14.96
CA PRO A 124 20.60 -27.12 -15.94
C PRO A 124 19.68 -27.81 -16.95
N THR A 125 20.03 -29.03 -17.37
CA THR A 125 19.22 -29.82 -18.31
C THR A 125 17.91 -30.34 -17.70
N LYS A 126 17.86 -30.54 -16.39
CA LYS A 126 16.67 -31.01 -15.67
C LYS A 126 15.79 -29.87 -15.16
N LYS A 127 16.33 -28.64 -15.05
CA LYS A 127 15.63 -27.47 -14.50
C LYS A 127 14.97 -27.74 -13.13
N ASN A 128 15.61 -28.57 -12.30
CA ASN A 128 15.07 -29.12 -11.06
C ASN A 128 15.05 -28.13 -9.87
N TYR A 129 15.05 -26.82 -10.11
CA TYR A 129 15.16 -25.81 -9.05
C TYR A 129 14.04 -25.90 -8.01
N GLN A 130 12.79 -26.13 -8.45
CA GLN A 130 11.64 -26.24 -7.56
C GLN A 130 11.69 -27.45 -6.64
N GLU A 131 12.35 -28.53 -7.06
CA GLU A 131 12.43 -29.79 -6.31
C GLU A 131 13.52 -29.75 -5.24
N ILE A 132 14.62 -29.03 -5.51
CA ILE A 132 15.79 -28.94 -4.63
C ILE A 132 15.74 -27.73 -3.69
N LEU A 133 14.75 -26.85 -3.86
CA LEU A 133 14.59 -25.67 -3.01
C LEU A 133 14.33 -26.11 -1.55
N PRO A 134 15.13 -25.62 -0.58
CA PRO A 134 14.86 -25.89 0.82
C PRO A 134 13.44 -25.47 1.22
N LYS A 135 12.77 -26.33 1.97
CA LYS A 135 11.39 -26.09 2.38
C LYS A 135 11.36 -25.08 3.51
N CYS A 136 10.65 -23.97 3.32
CA CYS A 136 10.48 -22.94 4.35
C CYS A 136 9.85 -23.51 5.63
N SER A 137 8.98 -24.52 5.49
CA SER A 137 8.30 -25.22 6.57
C SER A 137 9.23 -26.00 7.50
N ASN A 138 10.50 -26.17 7.14
CA ASN A 138 11.48 -26.81 8.02
C ASN A 138 11.83 -25.92 9.23
N CYS A 139 11.60 -24.61 9.13
CA CYS A 139 11.90 -23.66 10.21
C CYS A 139 10.74 -22.71 10.54
N HIS A 140 9.83 -22.47 9.60
CA HIS A 140 8.72 -21.52 9.78
C HIS A 140 7.39 -22.25 9.74
N ASP A 141 6.48 -21.87 10.62
CA ASP A 141 5.07 -22.25 10.50
C ASP A 141 4.41 -21.50 9.31
N LEU A 142 3.08 -21.50 9.27
CA LEU A 142 2.30 -20.75 8.28
C LEU A 142 1.86 -19.38 8.85
N PRO A 143 2.68 -18.31 8.72
CA PRO A 143 2.37 -17.00 9.32
C PRO A 143 1.12 -16.34 8.71
N HIS A 144 0.71 -16.78 7.53
CA HIS A 144 -0.48 -16.29 6.82
C HIS A 144 -1.61 -17.34 6.79
N GLY A 145 -1.48 -18.42 7.57
CA GLY A 145 -2.36 -19.58 7.53
C GLY A 145 -2.33 -20.31 6.19
N GLU A 146 -3.32 -21.17 5.98
CA GLU A 146 -3.43 -22.02 4.77
C GLU A 146 -3.87 -21.26 3.52
N ALA A 147 -4.22 -19.97 3.65
CA ALA A 147 -4.66 -19.17 2.51
C ALA A 147 -3.55 -18.94 1.48
N PHE A 148 -2.28 -19.07 1.87
CA PHE A 148 -1.12 -18.82 1.02
C PHE A 148 -0.11 -19.97 1.08
N THR A 149 -0.23 -20.92 0.15
CA THR A 149 0.67 -22.08 0.07
C THR A 149 1.82 -21.91 -0.92
N LYS A 150 1.77 -20.87 -1.77
CA LYS A 150 2.81 -20.56 -2.75
C LYS A 150 3.67 -19.39 -2.27
N CYS A 151 4.53 -19.63 -1.27
CA CYS A 151 5.33 -18.61 -0.58
C CYS A 151 6.13 -17.71 -1.54
N LEU A 152 6.80 -18.33 -2.51
CA LEU A 152 7.66 -17.65 -3.49
C LEU A 152 6.88 -16.79 -4.51
N GLY A 153 5.54 -16.82 -4.49
CA GLY A 153 4.74 -15.88 -5.28
C GLY A 153 4.94 -14.43 -4.82
N CYS A 154 5.19 -14.23 -3.52
CA CYS A 154 5.41 -12.91 -2.94
C CYS A 154 6.83 -12.79 -2.33
N HIS A 155 7.29 -13.82 -1.64
CA HIS A 155 8.64 -13.89 -1.06
C HIS A 155 9.64 -14.35 -2.13
N GLN A 156 9.85 -13.54 -3.16
CA GLN A 156 10.59 -13.94 -4.36
C GLN A 156 12.06 -14.29 -4.08
N ASP A 157 12.59 -13.80 -2.96
CA ASP A 157 13.96 -14.04 -2.53
C ASP A 157 13.97 -14.77 -1.17
N PRO A 158 14.38 -16.05 -1.11
CA PRO A 158 14.42 -16.82 0.13
C PRO A 158 15.52 -16.34 1.10
N HIS A 159 16.51 -15.58 0.64
CA HIS A 159 17.56 -14.98 1.48
C HIS A 159 17.09 -13.65 2.09
N THR A 160 16.20 -12.93 1.40
CA THR A 160 15.53 -11.74 1.93
C THR A 160 14.00 -11.79 1.80
N PRO A 161 13.31 -12.73 2.48
CA PRO A 161 11.88 -12.98 2.23
C PRO A 161 10.97 -11.77 2.46
N LEU A 162 11.33 -10.90 3.41
CA LEU A 162 10.54 -9.71 3.74
C LEU A 162 10.75 -8.55 2.75
N THR A 163 11.69 -8.67 1.82
CA THR A 163 11.84 -7.76 0.69
C THR A 163 10.87 -8.18 -0.41
N ILE A 164 9.59 -7.87 -0.21
CA ILE A 164 8.52 -8.22 -1.16
C ILE A 164 8.48 -7.17 -2.26
N PRO A 165 8.79 -7.53 -3.52
CA PRO A 165 8.67 -6.57 -4.62
C PRO A 165 7.21 -6.24 -4.85
N PHE A 166 6.94 -4.96 -5.09
CA PHE A 166 5.56 -4.48 -5.28
C PHE A 166 4.87 -5.18 -6.46
N SER A 167 5.64 -5.50 -7.49
CA SER A 167 5.17 -6.27 -8.65
C SER A 167 4.56 -7.63 -8.28
N GLY A 168 4.96 -8.28 -7.19
CA GLY A 168 4.38 -9.55 -6.74
C GLY A 168 2.99 -9.39 -6.11
N VAL A 169 2.72 -8.25 -5.48
CA VAL A 169 1.45 -7.98 -4.78
C VAL A 169 0.48 -7.14 -5.60
N SER A 170 0.93 -6.54 -6.70
CA SER A 170 0.10 -5.74 -7.61
C SER A 170 -0.50 -6.55 -8.77
N GLN A 171 -0.26 -7.85 -8.84
CA GLN A 171 -0.79 -8.71 -9.90
C GLN A 171 -2.29 -8.98 -9.72
N GLU A 172 -3.00 -9.11 -10.83
CA GLU A 172 -4.36 -9.67 -10.82
C GLU A 172 -4.28 -11.19 -10.62
N ILE A 173 -4.99 -11.69 -9.61
CA ILE A 173 -5.10 -13.11 -9.28
C ILE A 173 -6.57 -13.50 -9.10
N LYS A 174 -6.86 -14.80 -9.14
CA LYS A 174 -8.15 -15.34 -8.71
C LYS A 174 -8.13 -15.58 -7.20
N ASN A 175 -9.06 -14.99 -6.47
CA ASN A 175 -9.23 -15.29 -5.05
C ASN A 175 -9.86 -16.69 -4.85
N LYS A 176 -10.06 -17.10 -3.58
CA LYS A 176 -10.67 -18.41 -3.24
C LYS A 176 -12.07 -18.62 -3.84
N ALA A 177 -12.81 -17.54 -4.12
CA ALA A 177 -14.11 -17.57 -4.76
C ALA A 177 -14.04 -17.53 -6.30
N GLY A 178 -12.84 -17.59 -6.90
CA GLY A 178 -12.64 -17.54 -8.34
C GLY A 178 -12.77 -16.14 -8.97
N LYS A 179 -13.02 -15.09 -8.18
CA LYS A 179 -13.12 -13.71 -8.65
C LYS A 179 -11.71 -13.14 -8.88
N LYS A 180 -11.55 -12.43 -10.01
CA LYS A 180 -10.35 -11.64 -10.30
C LYS A 180 -10.26 -10.47 -9.33
N VAL A 181 -9.14 -10.39 -8.61
CA VAL A 181 -8.80 -9.35 -7.62
C VAL A 181 -7.33 -9.00 -7.76
N VAL A 182 -6.90 -7.84 -7.27
CA VAL A 182 -5.47 -7.57 -7.11
C VAL A 182 -4.95 -8.36 -5.90
N ALA A 183 -3.77 -8.97 -5.99
CA ALA A 183 -3.24 -9.85 -4.95
C ALA A 183 -3.17 -9.18 -3.56
N CYS A 184 -2.88 -7.88 -3.51
CA CYS A 184 -2.90 -7.09 -2.28
C CYS A 184 -4.26 -7.10 -1.56
N GLU A 185 -5.38 -7.17 -2.30
CA GLU A 185 -6.72 -7.17 -1.71
C GLU A 185 -6.98 -8.43 -0.89
N VAL A 186 -6.35 -9.55 -1.20
CA VAL A 186 -6.56 -10.79 -0.43
C VAL A 186 -6.19 -10.61 1.04
N CYS A 187 -5.22 -9.75 1.33
CA CYS A 187 -4.81 -9.41 2.69
C CYS A 187 -5.43 -8.09 3.18
N HIS A 188 -5.43 -7.05 2.33
CA HIS A 188 -5.89 -5.71 2.68
C HIS A 188 -7.39 -5.49 2.46
N TYR A 189 -8.18 -6.55 2.29
CA TYR A 189 -9.62 -6.38 2.21
C TYR A 189 -10.20 -5.93 3.56
N ASN A 190 -9.65 -6.37 4.69
CA ASN A 190 -10.16 -6.03 6.01
C ASN A 190 -9.05 -5.38 6.88
N PRO A 191 -9.13 -4.07 7.18
CA PRO A 191 -10.28 -3.20 6.96
C PRO A 191 -10.32 -2.47 5.60
N GLU A 192 -9.23 -2.37 4.84
CA GLU A 192 -9.10 -1.31 3.83
C GLU A 192 -10.08 -1.44 2.66
N GLY A 193 -10.17 -2.63 2.05
CA GLY A 193 -11.16 -2.89 0.98
C GLY A 193 -12.60 -2.72 1.45
N LYS A 194 -12.93 -3.20 2.66
CA LYS A 194 -14.25 -3.09 3.28
C LYS A 194 -14.62 -1.63 3.57
N GLU A 195 -13.65 -0.80 3.95
CA GLU A 195 -13.86 0.62 4.18
C GLU A 195 -14.30 1.33 2.89
N PHE A 196 -13.66 1.00 1.75
CA PHE A 196 -14.04 1.51 0.44
C PHE A 196 -15.41 1.02 -0.04
N GLU A 197 -15.77 -0.23 0.24
CA GLU A 197 -17.11 -0.74 -0.05
C GLU A 197 -18.19 -0.02 0.76
N THR A 198 -17.89 0.30 2.02
CA THR A 198 -18.82 0.98 2.91
C THR A 198 -18.92 2.49 2.61
N HIS A 199 -17.83 3.10 2.16
CA HIS A 199 -17.75 4.53 1.86
C HIS A 199 -17.13 4.81 0.48
N PRO A 200 -17.83 4.51 -0.62
CA PRO A 200 -17.30 4.71 -1.97
C PRO A 200 -16.90 6.16 -2.25
N CYS A 201 -15.74 6.36 -2.86
CA CYS A 201 -15.22 7.66 -3.26
C CYS A 201 -14.31 7.55 -4.50
N LYS A 202 -13.82 8.69 -5.00
CA LYS A 202 -12.98 8.70 -6.21
C LYS A 202 -11.68 7.88 -6.05
N HIS A 203 -11.19 7.71 -4.82
CA HIS A 203 -10.00 6.89 -4.58
C HIS A 203 -10.23 5.42 -5.00
N ASN A 204 -11.40 4.82 -4.79
CA ASN A 204 -11.67 3.46 -5.27
C ASN A 204 -12.40 3.39 -6.61
N THR A 205 -13.13 4.43 -7.02
CA THR A 205 -13.88 4.39 -8.30
C THR A 205 -13.09 4.92 -9.50
N GLU A 206 -12.07 5.75 -9.29
CA GLU A 206 -11.30 6.39 -10.38
C GLU A 206 -9.79 6.16 -10.26
N VAL A 207 -9.23 6.08 -9.05
CA VAL A 207 -7.77 5.98 -8.82
C VAL A 207 -7.31 4.53 -8.59
N GLY A 208 -8.07 3.75 -7.82
CA GLY A 208 -7.71 2.39 -7.40
C GLY A 208 -6.58 2.35 -6.37
N CYS A 209 -6.35 1.17 -5.78
CA CYS A 209 -5.34 0.95 -4.74
C CYS A 209 -3.93 1.34 -5.20
N THR A 210 -3.57 0.95 -6.43
CA THR A 210 -2.23 1.17 -7.01
C THR A 210 -1.99 2.60 -7.45
N GLY A 211 -3.02 3.42 -7.63
CA GLY A 211 -2.86 4.84 -7.93
C GLY A 211 -2.31 5.65 -6.75
N CYS A 212 -2.38 5.11 -5.54
CA CYS A 212 -1.77 5.67 -4.34
C CYS A 212 -0.61 4.81 -3.85
N HIS A 213 -0.83 3.49 -3.71
CA HIS A 213 0.20 2.53 -3.31
C HIS A 213 0.92 2.00 -4.56
N ALA A 214 1.97 2.68 -5.03
CA ALA A 214 2.60 2.35 -6.33
C ALA A 214 4.05 1.88 -6.26
N ASP A 215 4.80 2.20 -5.20
CA ASP A 215 6.26 2.02 -5.17
C ASP A 215 6.67 0.71 -4.50
N LYS A 216 6.43 0.59 -3.19
CA LYS A 216 6.94 -0.50 -2.36
C LYS A 216 5.88 -1.00 -1.41
N HIS A 217 5.83 -2.33 -1.25
CA HIS A 217 5.04 -2.94 -0.20
C HIS A 217 5.52 -2.46 1.18
N GLY A 218 4.58 -2.13 2.08
CA GLY A 218 4.88 -1.59 3.40
C GLY A 218 5.08 -0.07 3.48
N VAL A 219 4.95 0.65 2.36
CA VAL A 219 4.96 2.13 2.34
C VAL A 219 3.54 2.68 2.42
N ARG A 220 3.34 3.68 3.27
CA ARG A 220 2.11 4.47 3.36
C ARG A 220 2.30 5.78 2.59
N PRO A 221 1.59 5.98 1.47
CA PRO A 221 1.67 7.20 0.67
C PRO A 221 1.15 8.42 1.44
N THR A 222 1.55 9.61 0.98
CA THR A 222 1.06 10.87 1.52
C THR A 222 -0.17 11.34 0.75
N CYS A 223 -1.08 12.06 1.43
CA CYS A 223 -2.22 12.69 0.76
C CYS A 223 -1.78 13.86 -0.15
N PHE A 224 -0.64 14.47 0.17
CA PHE A 224 -0.15 15.69 -0.47
C PHE A 224 0.38 15.50 -1.89
N ASP A 225 0.51 14.25 -2.35
CA ASP A 225 0.83 13.98 -3.75
C ASP A 225 -0.28 14.48 -4.69
N CYS A 226 -1.52 14.60 -4.18
CA CYS A 226 -2.69 15.04 -4.95
C CYS A 226 -3.59 16.07 -4.25
N HIS A 227 -3.50 16.24 -2.93
CA HIS A 227 -4.42 17.11 -2.15
C HIS A 227 -3.67 18.23 -1.44
N GLU A 228 -4.24 19.42 -1.43
CA GLU A 228 -3.74 20.54 -0.63
C GLU A 228 -4.25 20.46 0.82
N PRO A 229 -3.48 20.95 1.81
CA PRO A 229 -3.96 21.06 3.19
C PRO A 229 -5.11 22.08 3.33
N HIS A 230 -5.95 21.92 4.35
CA HIS A 230 -7.03 22.87 4.62
C HIS A 230 -6.53 24.16 5.27
N VAL A 231 -5.46 24.08 6.07
CA VAL A 231 -4.79 25.24 6.66
C VAL A 231 -3.28 25.14 6.45
N GLU A 232 -2.62 26.29 6.37
CA GLU A 232 -1.17 26.36 6.19
C GLU A 232 -0.43 25.59 7.29
N GLY A 233 0.57 24.80 6.89
CA GLY A 233 1.42 24.03 7.81
C GLY A 233 0.83 22.70 8.30
N GLN A 234 -0.39 22.31 7.89
CA GLN A 234 -0.92 20.98 8.20
C GLN A 234 -0.04 19.87 7.63
N VAL A 235 0.20 18.85 8.45
CA VAL A 235 0.95 17.65 8.06
C VAL A 235 0.04 16.41 8.04
N TYR A 236 0.54 15.31 7.47
CA TYR A 236 -0.24 14.09 7.23
C TYR A 236 -1.00 13.57 8.47
N LYS A 237 -0.36 13.62 9.65
CA LYS A 237 -0.97 13.18 10.91
C LYS A 237 -2.20 14.02 11.30
N ASP A 238 -2.24 15.29 10.93
CA ASP A 238 -3.33 16.20 11.27
C ASP A 238 -4.57 15.86 10.44
N CYS A 239 -4.38 15.43 9.19
CA CYS A 239 -5.46 14.93 8.34
C CYS A 239 -6.17 13.73 8.97
N LEU A 240 -5.43 12.84 9.63
CA LEU A 240 -5.95 11.60 10.22
C LEU A 240 -6.82 11.82 11.45
N VAL A 241 -6.80 13.01 12.06
CA VAL A 241 -7.69 13.38 13.16
C VAL A 241 -9.15 13.32 12.70
N CYS A 242 -9.41 13.80 11.48
CA CYS A 242 -10.75 13.91 10.92
C CYS A 242 -11.01 12.86 9.83
N HIS A 243 -10.00 12.52 9.03
CA HIS A 243 -10.17 11.71 7.84
C HIS A 243 -9.60 10.30 8.01
N SER A 244 -10.22 9.34 7.33
CA SER A 244 -9.62 8.05 7.05
C SER A 244 -9.04 8.07 5.64
N PRO A 245 -7.87 7.46 5.37
CA PRO A 245 -7.29 7.42 4.02
C PRO A 245 -8.22 6.80 2.98
N HIS A 246 -8.95 5.72 3.33
CA HIS A 246 -9.85 5.01 2.41
C HIS A 246 -11.31 5.47 2.49
N SER A 247 -11.61 6.47 3.31
CA SER A 247 -12.95 7.06 3.41
C SER A 247 -12.89 8.55 3.74
N ALA A 248 -12.01 9.29 3.06
CA ALA A 248 -11.69 10.68 3.43
C ALA A 248 -12.93 11.59 3.51
N LYS A 249 -13.98 11.36 2.71
CA LYS A 249 -15.22 12.14 2.80
C LYS A 249 -16.02 11.90 4.09
N ASN A 250 -15.80 10.77 4.76
CA ASN A 250 -16.44 10.43 6.01
C ASN A 250 -15.62 11.03 7.17
N ILE A 251 -15.97 12.27 7.56
CA ILE A 251 -15.31 12.94 8.68
C ILE A 251 -15.68 12.24 9.99
N LYS A 252 -14.66 11.70 10.65
CA LYS A 252 -14.73 11.04 11.96
C LYS A 252 -15.09 12.05 13.05
N LYS A 253 -15.40 11.51 14.22
CA LYS A 253 -15.44 12.32 15.44
C LYS A 253 -14.05 12.92 15.67
N TYR A 254 -13.99 14.22 15.96
CA TYR A 254 -12.77 14.95 16.27
C TYR A 254 -12.77 15.44 17.72
N PRO A 255 -11.60 15.80 18.29
CA PRO A 255 -11.48 16.30 19.65
C PRO A 255 -12.25 17.62 19.88
N GLU A 256 -12.77 17.83 21.09
CA GLU A 256 -13.53 19.04 21.44
C GLU A 256 -12.67 20.31 21.46
N ASP A 257 -11.35 20.17 21.57
CA ASP A 257 -10.34 21.23 21.53
C ASP A 257 -9.76 21.45 20.13
N THR A 258 -10.39 20.91 19.09
CA THR A 258 -10.01 21.19 17.69
C THR A 258 -10.07 22.70 17.43
N ASN A 259 -8.97 23.27 16.95
CA ASN A 259 -8.84 24.70 16.74
C ASN A 259 -9.87 25.22 15.70
N ASN A 260 -10.53 26.33 16.03
CA ASN A 260 -11.58 26.94 15.22
C ASN A 260 -11.09 27.35 13.83
N ASN A 261 -9.81 27.67 13.65
CA ASN A 261 -9.27 28.03 12.34
C ASN A 261 -9.37 26.87 11.33
N ILE A 262 -9.31 25.61 11.78
CA ILE A 262 -9.49 24.43 10.93
C ILE A 262 -10.93 24.36 10.42
N CYS A 263 -11.91 24.67 11.25
CA CYS A 263 -13.31 24.76 10.82
C CYS A 263 -13.50 25.98 9.89
N GLY A 264 -12.84 27.09 10.20
CA GLY A 264 -12.90 28.36 9.47
C GLY A 264 -12.34 28.32 8.05
N SER A 265 -11.53 27.31 7.70
CA SER A 265 -11.05 27.12 6.32
C SER A 265 -12.21 26.84 5.34
N CYS A 266 -13.29 26.20 5.82
CA CYS A 266 -14.49 25.92 5.05
C CYS A 266 -15.69 26.74 5.51
N HIS A 267 -15.77 27.06 6.81
CA HIS A 267 -16.88 27.79 7.44
C HIS A 267 -16.47 29.23 7.80
N THR A 268 -15.99 29.99 6.80
CA THR A 268 -15.43 31.33 7.00
C THR A 268 -16.37 32.29 7.71
N SER A 269 -17.66 32.30 7.32
CA SER A 269 -18.68 33.20 7.91
C SER A 269 -18.87 32.95 9.40
N GLU A 270 -19.17 31.71 9.79
CA GLU A 270 -19.44 31.34 11.18
C GLU A 270 -18.20 31.54 12.07
N TYR A 271 -17.02 31.22 11.53
CA TYR A 271 -15.76 31.49 12.19
C TYR A 271 -15.61 32.99 12.46
N GLN A 272 -15.80 33.85 11.46
CA GLN A 272 -15.68 35.31 11.61
C GLN A 272 -16.73 35.89 12.57
N HIS A 273 -17.98 35.43 12.50
CA HIS A 273 -19.02 35.81 13.45
C HIS A 273 -18.61 35.49 14.89
N LEU A 274 -18.17 34.25 15.13
CA LEU A 274 -17.76 33.82 16.46
C LEU A 274 -16.56 34.61 16.98
N GLN A 275 -15.56 34.88 16.14
CA GLN A 275 -14.36 35.66 16.48
C GLN A 275 -14.67 37.13 16.80
N THR A 276 -15.64 37.74 16.12
CA THR A 276 -15.97 39.16 16.28
C THR A 276 -17.04 39.43 17.34
N ASN A 277 -17.83 38.41 17.68
CA ASN A 277 -18.80 38.48 18.76
C ASN A 277 -18.12 38.49 20.14
N LYS A 278 -18.79 39.08 21.13
CA LYS A 278 -18.31 39.24 22.52
C LYS A 278 -19.11 38.42 23.55
N THR A 279 -19.85 37.41 23.11
CA THR A 279 -20.58 36.52 24.04
C THR A 279 -19.70 35.41 24.59
N LYS A 280 -20.19 34.67 25.60
CA LYS A 280 -19.48 33.50 26.15
C LYS A 280 -19.21 32.41 25.11
N HIS A 281 -20.02 32.32 24.06
CA HIS A 281 -19.80 31.35 22.98
C HIS A 281 -18.49 31.62 22.23
N SER A 282 -18.09 32.89 22.11
CA SER A 282 -16.84 33.29 21.42
C SER A 282 -15.57 32.74 22.08
N ALA A 283 -15.64 32.31 23.33
CA ALA A 283 -14.53 31.68 24.04
C ALA A 283 -14.45 30.15 23.84
N LEU A 284 -15.42 29.53 23.15
CA LEU A 284 -15.49 28.09 22.96
C LEU A 284 -14.87 27.66 21.62
N TYR A 285 -14.42 26.41 21.57
CA TYR A 285 -14.09 25.78 20.30
C TYR A 285 -15.37 25.39 19.56
N CYS A 286 -15.36 25.44 18.22
CA CYS A 286 -16.44 24.96 17.37
C CYS A 286 -16.77 23.51 17.72
N ALA A 287 -15.74 22.69 17.95
CA ALA A 287 -15.85 21.28 18.28
C ALA A 287 -16.44 21.01 19.68
N THR A 288 -16.44 21.98 20.60
CA THR A 288 -17.12 21.85 21.91
C THR A 288 -18.62 21.64 21.73
N CYS A 289 -19.23 22.34 20.76
CA CYS A 289 -20.65 22.24 20.46
C CYS A 289 -20.91 21.23 19.32
N HIS A 290 -20.08 21.27 18.28
CA HIS A 290 -20.18 20.43 17.09
C HIS A 290 -19.26 19.23 17.23
N VAL A 291 -19.58 18.30 18.14
CA VAL A 291 -18.72 17.13 18.42
C VAL A 291 -18.60 16.13 17.26
N LYS A 292 -19.44 16.26 16.23
CA LYS A 292 -19.40 15.50 14.99
C LYS A 292 -19.68 16.45 13.83
N HIS A 293 -18.99 16.25 12.70
CA HIS A 293 -19.23 17.04 11.50
C HIS A 293 -20.70 16.97 11.06
N GLY A 294 -21.27 18.13 10.73
CA GLY A 294 -22.68 18.26 10.32
C GLY A 294 -23.71 18.15 11.46
N GLN A 295 -23.29 17.92 12.70
CA GLN A 295 -24.20 17.92 13.85
C GLN A 295 -24.53 19.35 14.28
N ILE A 296 -25.81 19.68 14.47
CA ILE A 296 -26.24 20.92 15.13
C ILE A 296 -26.79 20.55 16.52
N PRO A 297 -26.16 20.99 17.63
CA PRO A 297 -26.63 20.66 18.97
C PRO A 297 -27.91 21.43 19.33
N LYS A 298 -28.68 20.90 20.28
CA LYS A 298 -29.82 21.62 20.84
C LYS A 298 -29.32 22.58 21.92
N CYS A 299 -29.82 23.82 21.92
CA CYS A 299 -29.48 24.82 22.95
C CYS A 299 -29.68 24.31 24.38
N ARG A 300 -30.74 23.51 24.58
CA ARG A 300 -31.12 22.93 25.88
C ARG A 300 -30.08 21.97 26.45
N ASN A 301 -29.17 21.44 25.63
CA ASN A 301 -28.09 20.56 26.10
C ASN A 301 -27.18 21.27 27.12
N CYS A 302 -27.10 22.60 27.08
CA CYS A 302 -26.32 23.40 28.03
C CYS A 302 -27.17 24.46 28.76
N HIS A 303 -28.23 24.98 28.14
CA HIS A 303 -29.00 26.10 28.69
C HIS A 303 -30.27 25.72 29.46
N GLY A 304 -30.71 24.45 29.41
CA GLY A 304 -31.99 24.05 29.99
C GLY A 304 -33.18 24.84 29.40
N GLU A 305 -34.08 25.30 30.28
CA GLU A 305 -35.22 26.15 29.93
C GLU A 305 -35.13 27.49 30.69
N PRO A 306 -34.40 28.49 30.12
CA PRO A 306 -34.13 29.75 30.82
C PRO A 306 -35.32 30.70 30.89
N HIS A 307 -36.37 30.45 30.10
CA HIS A 307 -37.61 31.23 30.09
C HIS A 307 -38.78 30.42 30.66
N GLY A 308 -39.86 31.12 31.05
CA GLY A 308 -41.08 30.48 31.51
C GLY A 308 -41.82 29.69 30.41
N ALA A 309 -42.62 28.70 30.82
CA ALA A 309 -43.31 27.75 29.94
C ALA A 309 -44.19 28.42 28.86
N ALA A 310 -44.80 29.57 29.16
CA ALA A 310 -45.60 30.32 28.18
C ALA A 310 -44.78 30.77 26.96
N LEU A 311 -43.52 31.18 27.18
CA LEU A 311 -42.63 31.63 26.10
C LEU A 311 -42.20 30.44 25.24
N HIS A 312 -41.81 29.32 25.86
CA HIS A 312 -41.45 28.11 25.12
C HIS A 312 -42.64 27.47 24.39
N LYS A 313 -43.87 27.61 24.90
CA LYS A 313 -45.09 27.17 24.21
C LYS A 313 -45.38 28.03 22.98
N ARG A 314 -45.19 29.35 23.09
CA ARG A 314 -45.43 30.30 21.98
C ARG A 314 -44.32 30.29 20.93
N PHE A 315 -43.07 30.15 21.36
CA PHE A 315 -41.86 30.16 20.53
C PHE A 315 -41.03 28.89 20.81
N PRO A 316 -41.35 27.77 20.13
CA PRO A 316 -40.72 26.49 20.41
C PRO A 316 -39.25 26.42 19.95
N ARG A 317 -38.81 27.28 19.02
CA ARG A 317 -37.42 27.33 18.52
C ARG A 317 -36.70 28.57 19.05
N CYS A 318 -35.59 28.35 19.75
CA CYS A 318 -34.79 29.42 20.34
C CYS A 318 -34.30 30.45 19.31
N LEU A 319 -34.01 30.01 18.07
CA LEU A 319 -33.51 30.87 16.99
C LEU A 319 -34.54 31.87 16.45
N GLU A 320 -35.81 31.81 16.89
CA GLU A 320 -36.80 32.83 16.56
C GLU A 320 -36.49 34.18 17.23
N CYS A 321 -35.70 34.17 18.32
CA CYS A 321 -35.23 35.38 19.01
C CYS A 321 -33.72 35.40 19.23
N HIS A 322 -33.08 34.25 19.41
CA HIS A 322 -31.62 34.11 19.56
C HIS A 322 -30.89 33.88 18.23
N ILE A 323 -31.54 34.19 17.10
CA ILE A 323 -31.08 34.34 15.70
C ILE A 323 -29.90 33.47 15.28
N ASP A 324 -28.69 33.75 15.77
CA ASP A 324 -27.46 33.03 15.44
C ASP A 324 -26.63 32.77 16.71
N PRO A 325 -26.31 31.52 17.08
CA PRO A 325 -25.45 31.21 18.22
C PRO A 325 -23.99 31.66 18.04
N HIS A 326 -23.51 31.81 16.80
CA HIS A 326 -22.18 32.36 16.50
C HIS A 326 -22.20 33.90 16.51
N ASN A 327 -23.35 34.51 16.23
CA ASN A 327 -23.55 35.96 16.17
C ASN A 327 -24.72 36.44 17.05
N LEU A 328 -24.79 36.00 18.30
CA LEU A 328 -25.82 36.42 19.24
C LEU A 328 -25.84 37.95 19.37
N PRO A 329 -27.03 38.59 19.36
CA PRO A 329 -27.15 40.02 19.60
C PRO A 329 -26.56 40.37 20.96
N VAL A 330 -25.52 41.22 20.98
CA VAL A 330 -24.93 41.71 22.23
C VAL A 330 -25.91 42.71 22.84
N VAL A 331 -26.77 42.25 23.75
CA VAL A 331 -27.60 43.17 24.54
C VAL A 331 -26.66 43.87 25.51
N ASN A 332 -26.43 45.16 25.28
CA ASN A 332 -25.56 45.97 26.10
C ASN A 332 -26.19 46.06 27.51
N PRO A 333 -25.61 45.49 28.58
CA PRO A 333 -26.24 45.49 29.91
C PRO A 333 -26.20 46.86 30.60
N LYS A 334 -25.74 47.90 29.90
CA LYS A 334 -25.61 49.28 30.36
C LYS A 334 -26.01 50.28 29.27
N LYS A 335 -27.24 50.22 28.80
CA LYS A 335 -28.00 51.36 28.28
C LYS A 335 -29.48 51.11 28.54
#